data_AF-A0A847HI48-F1
#
_entry.id   AF-A0A847HI48-F1
#
_cell.length_a   1.000
_cell.length_b   1.000
_cell.length_c   1.000
_cell.angle_alpha   90.00
_cell.angle_beta   90.00
_cell.angle_gamma   90.00
#
_symmetry.space_group_name_H-M   'P 1'
#
loop_
_entity.id
_entity.type
_entity.pdbx_description
1 polymer ?
#
loop_
_entity_poly.entity_id
_entity_poly.type
_entity_poly.pdbx_seq_one_letter_code
_entity_poly.pdbx_strand_id
1 'polypeptide(L)'
;MKRMFYTLLAVTMLVMLSPNILPGGETVKECCRKQYLIERSDNPWSDYTKSYEQEQAGKKIAAVELTDEYERIASLASYTINGQSLLADDRKNQRIVANQAFFSPLARPDVTALRDGEKFIVGKALDSRLYEDPGLLVSFLIDSQLIQTYHHMEATLNLRHEENSAEAFTASFDGVHVYFTNEKNEHSYRFKISIDKKSGEISVIKE
;
A
#
# COMPACT_ATOMS: atom_id res chain seq x y z
N MET A 1 -49.98 53.29 -31.94
CA MET A 1 -50.78 52.84 -30.79
C MET A 1 -50.13 51.61 -30.18
N LYS A 2 -49.82 51.69 -28.87
CA LYS A 2 -49.68 50.62 -27.85
C LYS A 2 -48.92 49.31 -28.18
N ARG A 3 -47.73 49.23 -27.56
CA ARG A 3 -47.03 48.12 -26.88
C ARG A 3 -47.67 46.71 -26.93
N MET A 4 -46.84 45.68 -27.11
CA MET A 4 -46.73 44.61 -26.11
C MET A 4 -45.38 43.86 -26.19
N PHE A 5 -44.68 43.87 -25.05
CA PHE A 5 -43.48 43.10 -24.74
C PHE A 5 -43.85 41.64 -24.46
N TYR A 6 -42.99 40.68 -24.85
CA TYR A 6 -42.83 39.43 -24.11
C TYR A 6 -41.35 39.09 -23.98
N THR A 7 -40.87 39.32 -22.78
CA THR A 7 -39.59 38.91 -22.22
C THR A 7 -39.65 37.40 -21.94
N LEU A 8 -38.78 36.60 -22.55
CA LEU A 8 -38.58 35.20 -22.13
C LEU A 8 -37.44 35.18 -21.11
N LEU A 9 -37.79 34.99 -19.85
CA LEU A 9 -36.87 34.81 -18.73
C LEU A 9 -36.24 33.41 -18.85
N ALA A 10 -34.93 33.32 -19.09
CA ALA A 10 -34.18 32.08 -18.90
C ALA A 10 -33.90 31.91 -17.41
N VAL A 11 -34.53 30.92 -16.78
CA VAL A 11 -34.28 30.56 -15.39
C VAL A 11 -32.96 29.79 -15.33
N THR A 12 -31.93 30.44 -14.78
CA THR A 12 -30.67 29.81 -14.40
C THR A 12 -30.91 28.91 -13.20
N MET A 13 -30.78 27.59 -13.40
CA MET A 13 -30.84 26.60 -12.34
C MET A 13 -29.53 26.65 -11.55
N LEU A 14 -29.56 27.30 -10.39
CA LEU A 14 -28.47 27.30 -9.41
C LEU A 14 -28.45 25.91 -8.74
N VAL A 15 -27.52 25.05 -9.15
CA VAL A 15 -27.22 23.82 -8.40
C VAL A 15 -26.49 24.23 -7.14
N MET A 16 -27.24 24.36 -6.04
CA MET A 16 -26.69 24.43 -4.70
C MET A 16 -25.96 23.10 -4.43
N LEU A 17 -24.64 23.11 -4.54
CA LEU A 17 -23.78 22.13 -3.89
C LEU A 17 -24.04 22.22 -2.39
N SER A 18 -24.96 21.38 -1.92
CA SER A 18 -25.21 21.23 -0.49
C SER A 18 -24.01 20.50 0.09
N PRO A 19 -23.30 21.07 1.08
CA PRO A 19 -22.34 20.29 1.84
C PRO A 19 -23.11 19.22 2.60
N ASN A 20 -22.68 17.97 2.48
CA ASN A 20 -23.14 16.86 3.29
C ASN A 20 -22.79 17.15 4.77
N ILE A 21 -23.63 17.92 5.45
CA ILE A 21 -23.55 18.14 6.89
C ILE A 21 -24.85 17.59 7.46
N LEU A 22 -24.77 16.37 8.01
CA LEU A 22 -25.83 15.84 8.84
C LEU A 22 -25.95 16.70 10.13
N PRO A 23 -27.17 16.95 10.62
CA PRO A 23 -27.38 17.70 11.85
C PRO A 23 -27.05 16.80 13.04
N GLY A 24 -25.90 17.05 13.66
CA GLY A 24 -25.38 16.27 14.78
C GLY A 24 -23.94 15.90 14.47
N GLY A 25 -22.99 16.53 15.15
CA GLY A 25 -21.54 16.39 14.94
C GLY A 25 -20.98 15.02 15.34
N GLU A 26 -21.64 13.94 14.97
CA GLU A 26 -21.05 12.61 14.91
C GLU A 26 -20.23 12.54 13.61
N THR A 27 -18.92 12.62 13.75
CA THR A 27 -18.01 12.16 12.72
C THR A 27 -18.41 10.72 12.39
N VAL A 28 -18.85 10.49 11.15
CA VAL A 28 -19.14 9.15 10.66
C VAL A 28 -17.90 8.32 10.96
N LYS A 29 -18.02 7.37 11.90
CA LYS A 29 -16.96 6.44 12.25
C LYS A 29 -16.69 5.62 11.00
N GLU A 30 -15.73 6.08 10.20
CA GLU A 30 -15.21 5.36 9.05
C GLU A 30 -14.97 3.91 9.50
N CYS A 31 -15.77 3.00 8.94
CA CYS A 31 -15.73 1.61 9.35
C CYS A 31 -14.46 0.96 8.81
N CYS A 32 -13.83 0.10 9.61
CA CYS A 32 -12.75 -0.77 9.16
C CYS A 32 -13.26 -1.62 8.00
N ARG A 33 -12.74 -1.40 6.79
CA ARG A 33 -13.15 -2.14 5.58
C ARG A 33 -12.48 -3.51 5.50
N LYS A 34 -11.24 -3.59 5.99
CA LYS A 34 -10.42 -4.81 6.04
C LYS A 34 -9.39 -4.65 7.16
N GLN A 35 -9.10 -5.73 7.87
CA GLN A 35 -8.04 -5.77 8.88
C GLN A 35 -6.94 -6.72 8.45
N TYR A 36 -5.68 -6.34 8.69
CA TYR A 36 -4.51 -7.18 8.52
C TYR A 36 -3.87 -7.36 9.89
N LEU A 37 -3.67 -8.62 10.28
CA LEU A 37 -2.81 -8.98 11.40
C LEU A 37 -1.51 -9.49 10.82
N ILE A 38 -0.41 -8.81 11.13
CA ILE A 38 0.91 -9.10 10.57
C ILE A 38 1.81 -9.49 11.73
N GLU A 39 2.21 -10.76 11.77
CA GLU A 39 3.08 -11.27 12.81
C GLU A 39 4.50 -11.53 12.28
N ARG A 40 5.45 -11.66 13.20
CA ARG A 40 6.81 -12.12 12.88
C ARG A 40 6.85 -13.52 12.26
N SER A 41 5.93 -14.40 12.65
CA SER A 41 5.75 -15.76 12.08
C SER A 41 5.50 -15.73 10.58
N ASP A 42 4.81 -14.70 10.10
CA ASP A 42 4.41 -14.56 8.70
C ASP A 42 5.50 -13.91 7.85
N ASN A 43 6.64 -13.56 8.44
CA ASN A 43 7.70 -12.81 7.78
C ASN A 43 8.39 -13.63 6.66
N PRO A 44 8.17 -13.29 5.37
CA PRO A 44 8.80 -14.00 4.26
C PRO A 44 10.31 -13.73 4.18
N TRP A 45 10.83 -12.79 4.99
CA TRP A 45 12.23 -12.41 5.08
C TRP A 45 12.97 -13.08 6.24
N SER A 46 12.33 -13.96 7.01
CA SER A 46 12.90 -14.51 8.25
C SER A 46 14.26 -15.21 8.08
N ASP A 47 14.52 -15.80 6.91
CA ASP A 47 15.82 -16.41 6.60
C ASP A 47 16.92 -15.42 6.23
N TYR A 48 16.56 -14.17 5.93
CA TYR A 48 17.41 -13.12 5.34
C TYR A 48 17.60 -11.90 6.24
N THR A 49 17.21 -12.00 7.51
CA THR A 49 17.26 -10.89 8.47
C THR A 49 17.95 -11.32 9.77
N LYS A 50 18.84 -12.32 9.68
CA LYS A 50 19.55 -12.93 10.82
C LYS A 50 20.71 -12.05 11.33
N SER A 51 21.24 -11.16 10.49
CA SER A 51 22.19 -10.13 10.89
C SER A 51 21.70 -8.73 10.51
N TYR A 52 22.29 -7.70 11.12
CA TYR A 52 22.03 -6.31 10.77
C TYR A 52 22.35 -6.04 9.29
N GLU A 53 23.47 -6.55 8.80
CA GLU A 53 23.90 -6.38 7.41
C GLU A 53 22.91 -7.00 6.43
N GLN A 54 22.37 -8.18 6.76
CA GLN A 54 21.36 -8.84 5.93
C GLN A 54 20.03 -8.08 5.95
N GLU A 55 19.59 -7.59 7.12
CA GLU A 55 18.40 -6.73 7.22
C GLU A 55 18.56 -5.45 6.39
N GLN A 56 19.73 -4.80 6.44
CA GLN A 56 20.02 -3.62 5.63
C GLN A 56 20.08 -3.94 4.13
N ALA A 57 20.66 -5.08 3.74
CA ALA A 57 20.67 -5.53 2.35
C ALA A 57 19.24 -5.80 1.85
N GLY A 58 18.39 -6.39 2.69
CA GLY A 58 16.97 -6.65 2.41
C GLY A 58 16.10 -5.39 2.25
N LYS A 59 16.62 -4.20 2.56
CA LYS A 59 15.92 -2.92 2.26
C LYS A 59 15.93 -2.57 0.78
N LYS A 60 16.79 -3.20 -0.02
CA LYS A 60 16.88 -3.00 -1.48
C LYS A 60 16.73 -4.33 -2.20
N ILE A 61 15.64 -4.47 -2.93
CA ILE A 61 15.25 -5.68 -3.63
C ILE A 61 15.60 -5.51 -5.10
N ALA A 62 16.49 -6.36 -5.60
CA ALA A 62 16.79 -6.39 -7.03
C ALA A 62 15.59 -6.95 -7.81
N ALA A 63 15.28 -6.33 -8.95
CA ALA A 63 14.40 -6.93 -9.94
C ALA A 63 15.24 -7.75 -10.91
N VAL A 64 14.93 -9.03 -11.06
CA VAL A 64 15.66 -9.96 -11.93
C VAL A 64 14.72 -10.85 -12.73
N GLU A 65 15.24 -11.47 -13.79
CA GLU A 65 14.53 -12.53 -14.49
C GLU A 65 14.43 -13.76 -13.59
N LEU A 66 13.20 -14.20 -13.30
CA LEU A 66 12.99 -15.42 -12.53
C LEU A 66 13.13 -16.65 -13.43
N THR A 67 14.11 -17.48 -13.10
CA THR A 67 14.34 -18.81 -13.69
C THR A 67 13.97 -19.91 -12.69
N ASP A 68 14.12 -21.17 -13.09
CA ASP A 68 13.87 -22.33 -12.24
C ASP A 68 14.86 -22.46 -11.05
N GLU A 69 15.91 -21.62 -11.01
CA GLU A 69 16.87 -21.58 -9.89
C GLU A 69 16.31 -20.88 -8.65
N TYR A 70 15.24 -20.09 -8.79
CA TYR A 70 14.63 -19.36 -7.68
C TYR A 70 13.47 -20.15 -7.09
N GLU A 71 13.38 -20.17 -5.77
CA GLU A 71 12.31 -20.85 -5.06
C GLU A 71 11.07 -19.95 -4.89
N ARG A 72 9.89 -20.56 -4.89
CA ARG A 72 8.65 -19.84 -4.56
C ARG A 72 8.56 -19.63 -3.05
N ILE A 73 8.17 -18.43 -2.65
CA ILE A 73 7.88 -18.13 -1.25
C ILE A 73 6.48 -18.65 -0.93
N ALA A 74 6.38 -19.69 -0.09
CA ALA A 74 5.12 -20.42 0.15
C ALA A 74 4.00 -19.52 0.68
N SER A 75 4.30 -18.60 1.59
CA SER A 75 3.32 -17.64 2.15
C SER A 75 2.79 -16.65 1.10
N LEU A 76 3.47 -16.49 -0.04
CA LEU A 76 3.10 -15.59 -1.12
C LEU A 76 2.65 -16.33 -2.39
N ALA A 77 2.38 -17.63 -2.31
CA ALA A 77 2.07 -18.46 -3.48
C ALA A 77 0.78 -18.05 -4.21
N SER A 78 -0.15 -17.36 -3.54
CA SER A 78 -1.36 -16.80 -4.14
C SER A 78 -1.09 -15.56 -5.00
N TYR A 79 0.03 -14.86 -4.77
CA TYR A 79 0.41 -13.65 -5.48
C TYR A 79 1.17 -13.99 -6.76
N THR A 80 0.41 -14.22 -7.83
CA THR A 80 0.95 -14.54 -9.15
C THR A 80 0.22 -13.78 -10.26
N ILE A 81 0.94 -13.55 -11.36
CA ILE A 81 0.37 -13.07 -12.62
C ILE A 81 0.70 -14.12 -13.67
N ASN A 82 -0.33 -14.67 -14.34
CA ASN A 82 -0.18 -15.79 -15.27
C ASN A 82 0.64 -16.98 -14.69
N GLY A 83 0.50 -17.25 -13.39
CA GLY A 83 1.25 -18.32 -12.71
C GLY A 83 2.72 -18.00 -12.41
N GLN A 84 3.21 -16.81 -12.77
CA GLN A 84 4.55 -16.33 -12.41
C GLN A 84 4.48 -15.60 -11.06
N SER A 85 5.39 -15.95 -10.15
CA SER A 85 5.49 -15.31 -8.84
C SER A 85 5.95 -13.85 -8.95
N LEU A 86 5.46 -13.01 -8.04
CA LEU A 86 5.83 -11.60 -7.93
C LEU A 86 7.19 -11.41 -7.24
N LEU A 87 7.47 -12.22 -6.21
CA LEU A 87 8.78 -12.35 -5.56
C LEU A 87 9.24 -13.80 -5.63
N ALA A 88 10.54 -13.99 -5.55
CA ALA A 88 11.14 -15.31 -5.38
C ALA A 88 12.32 -15.28 -4.41
N ASP A 89 12.65 -16.45 -3.91
CA ASP A 89 13.75 -16.69 -3.00
C ASP A 89 15.00 -17.10 -3.80
N ASP A 90 16.06 -16.28 -3.70
CA ASP A 90 17.40 -16.56 -4.20
C ASP A 90 18.25 -17.15 -3.06
N ARG A 91 18.02 -18.43 -2.77
CA ARG A 91 18.72 -19.20 -1.72
C ARG A 91 20.23 -19.13 -1.87
N LYS A 92 20.72 -19.16 -3.13
CA LYS A 92 22.14 -19.16 -3.47
C LYS A 92 22.84 -17.90 -2.99
N ASN A 93 22.20 -16.73 -3.16
CA ASN A 93 22.75 -15.44 -2.75
C ASN A 93 22.15 -14.92 -1.44
N GLN A 94 21.35 -15.74 -0.75
CA GLN A 94 20.67 -15.42 0.50
C GLN A 94 19.91 -14.08 0.44
N ARG A 95 19.01 -13.95 -0.53
CA ARG A 95 18.19 -12.74 -0.70
C ARG A 95 16.82 -13.05 -1.31
N ILE A 96 15.89 -12.12 -1.15
CA ILE A 96 14.66 -12.11 -1.94
C ILE A 96 14.86 -11.20 -3.15
N VAL A 97 14.28 -11.60 -4.28
CA VAL A 97 14.29 -10.83 -5.53
C VAL A 97 12.87 -10.58 -6.03
N ALA A 98 12.68 -9.45 -6.70
CA ALA A 98 11.44 -9.14 -7.39
C ALA A 98 11.50 -9.63 -8.84
N ASN A 99 10.35 -10.03 -9.38
CA ASN A 99 10.26 -10.41 -10.78
C ASN A 99 10.34 -9.16 -11.68
N GLN A 100 11.38 -9.04 -12.49
CA GLN A 100 11.60 -7.88 -13.36
C GLN A 100 10.54 -7.71 -14.44
N ALA A 101 9.75 -8.75 -14.76
CA ALA A 101 8.62 -8.63 -15.67
C ALA A 101 7.51 -7.74 -15.08
N PHE A 102 7.43 -7.66 -13.75
CA PHE A 102 6.33 -7.01 -13.04
C PHE A 102 6.77 -5.77 -12.25
N PHE A 103 8.03 -5.71 -11.84
CA PHE A 103 8.53 -4.62 -10.99
C PHE A 103 9.88 -4.08 -11.47
N SER A 104 10.09 -2.79 -11.23
CA SER A 104 11.44 -2.24 -11.13
C SER A 104 12.13 -2.77 -9.87
N PRO A 105 13.43 -2.50 -9.63
CA PRO A 105 13.99 -2.65 -8.30
C PRO A 105 13.10 -1.97 -7.25
N LEU A 106 12.92 -2.62 -6.11
CA LEU A 106 12.04 -2.18 -5.03
C LEU A 106 12.88 -1.81 -3.81
N ALA A 107 12.34 -0.89 -3.02
CA ALA A 107 12.81 -0.58 -1.68
C ALA A 107 11.78 -1.06 -0.66
N ARG A 108 12.24 -1.47 0.52
CA ARG A 108 11.39 -1.95 1.61
C ARG A 108 11.39 -0.96 2.78
N PRO A 109 10.61 0.13 2.70
CA PRO A 109 10.56 1.12 3.77
C PRO A 109 9.94 0.55 5.04
N ASP A 110 10.44 1.01 6.19
CA ASP A 110 9.76 0.89 7.48
C ASP A 110 8.92 2.14 7.70
N VAL A 111 7.60 1.97 7.58
CA VAL A 111 6.63 3.07 7.71
C VAL A 111 6.64 3.65 9.13
N THR A 112 6.94 2.83 10.14
CA THR A 112 6.97 3.27 11.54
C THR A 112 8.13 4.24 11.81
N ALA A 113 9.18 4.17 10.97
CA ALA A 113 10.37 5.00 11.05
C ALA A 113 10.30 6.29 10.19
N LEU A 114 9.28 6.41 9.32
CA LEU A 114 9.09 7.62 8.52
C LEU A 114 8.66 8.80 9.39
N ARG A 115 8.99 10.01 8.94
CA ARG A 115 8.45 11.26 9.52
C ARG A 115 7.05 11.52 8.99
N ASP A 116 6.24 12.22 9.76
CA ASP A 116 4.89 12.55 9.33
C ASP A 116 4.94 13.48 8.10
N GLY A 117 4.14 13.16 7.09
CA GLY A 117 4.17 13.80 5.77
C GLY A 117 5.30 13.33 4.84
N GLU A 118 6.19 12.45 5.29
CA GLU A 118 7.27 11.91 4.46
C GLU A 118 6.72 10.93 3.43
N LYS A 119 6.96 11.22 2.14
CA LYS A 119 6.71 10.31 1.02
C LYS A 119 7.97 9.50 0.73
N PHE A 120 7.83 8.17 0.72
CA PHE A 120 8.87 7.25 0.31
C PHE A 120 8.45 6.48 -0.95
N ILE A 121 9.32 6.42 -1.95
CA ILE A 121 9.07 5.67 -3.19
C ILE A 121 9.52 4.23 -3.00
N VAL A 122 8.57 3.29 -3.11
CA VAL A 122 8.81 1.85 -3.00
C VAL A 122 9.42 1.32 -4.31
N GLY A 123 8.96 1.79 -5.46
CA GLY A 123 9.42 1.36 -6.77
C GLY A 123 8.35 1.55 -7.83
N LYS A 124 8.36 0.74 -8.88
CA LYS A 124 7.35 0.77 -9.95
C LYS A 124 6.78 -0.61 -10.24
N ALA A 125 5.46 -0.68 -10.40
CA ALA A 125 4.79 -1.74 -11.12
C ALA A 125 4.97 -1.49 -12.63
N LEU A 126 5.55 -2.46 -13.34
CA LEU A 126 5.81 -2.37 -14.79
C LEU A 126 4.69 -2.97 -15.63
N ASP A 127 3.88 -3.84 -15.02
CA ASP A 127 2.78 -4.53 -15.68
C ASP A 127 1.44 -3.93 -15.28
N SER A 128 0.59 -3.60 -16.27
CA SER A 128 -0.67 -2.92 -16.03
C SER A 128 -1.67 -3.70 -15.21
N ARG A 129 -1.58 -5.03 -15.23
CA ARG A 129 -2.48 -5.90 -14.48
C ARG A 129 -2.34 -5.69 -12.98
N LEU A 130 -1.17 -5.27 -12.50
CA LEU A 130 -0.95 -4.93 -11.10
C LEU A 130 -1.73 -3.69 -10.64
N TYR A 131 -2.06 -2.79 -11.54
CA TYR A 131 -2.83 -1.57 -11.24
C TYR A 131 -4.22 -1.54 -11.88
N GLU A 132 -4.61 -2.61 -12.58
CA GLU A 132 -5.99 -2.98 -12.90
C GLU A 132 -6.70 -3.58 -11.67
N ASP A 133 -5.99 -4.37 -10.85
CA ASP A 133 -6.42 -4.81 -9.51
C ASP A 133 -5.50 -4.25 -8.41
N PRO A 134 -5.66 -2.95 -8.06
CA PRO A 134 -4.80 -2.33 -7.07
C PRO A 134 -5.00 -2.88 -5.65
N GLY A 135 -6.15 -3.50 -5.35
CA GLY A 135 -6.41 -4.13 -4.05
C GLY A 135 -5.54 -5.38 -3.83
N LEU A 136 -5.32 -6.16 -4.90
CA LEU A 136 -4.36 -7.27 -4.91
C LEU A 136 -2.93 -6.77 -4.68
N LEU A 137 -2.51 -5.72 -5.39
CA LEU A 137 -1.16 -5.15 -5.24
C LEU A 137 -0.95 -4.60 -3.82
N VAL A 138 -1.92 -3.89 -3.24
CA VAL A 138 -1.82 -3.42 -1.86
C VAL A 138 -1.74 -4.59 -0.87
N SER A 139 -2.59 -5.61 -1.02
CA SER A 139 -2.53 -6.79 -0.15
C SER A 139 -1.18 -7.49 -0.25
N PHE A 140 -0.64 -7.62 -1.47
CA PHE A 140 0.70 -8.16 -1.72
C PHE A 140 1.79 -7.34 -1.03
N LEU A 141 1.78 -6.00 -1.13
CA LEU A 141 2.79 -5.14 -0.51
C LEU A 141 2.82 -5.27 1.02
N ILE A 142 1.65 -5.49 1.63
CA ILE A 142 1.50 -5.71 3.07
C ILE A 142 1.92 -7.13 3.47
N ASP A 143 1.37 -8.16 2.83
CA ASP A 143 1.62 -9.56 3.20
C ASP A 143 3.06 -9.98 2.90
N SER A 144 3.65 -9.46 1.81
CA SER A 144 5.07 -9.65 1.51
C SER A 144 5.98 -8.84 2.43
N GLN A 145 5.43 -7.95 3.26
CA GLN A 145 6.17 -7.00 4.09
C GLN A 145 7.18 -6.15 3.30
N LEU A 146 6.92 -5.92 2.00
CA LEU A 146 7.63 -4.92 1.21
C LEU A 146 7.38 -3.51 1.76
N ILE A 147 6.22 -3.29 2.37
CA ILE A 147 5.98 -2.16 3.25
C ILE A 147 6.02 -2.69 4.68
N GLN A 148 7.11 -2.42 5.39
CA GLN A 148 7.27 -2.88 6.76
C GLN A 148 6.48 -1.97 7.70
N THR A 149 5.69 -2.60 8.58
CA THR A 149 4.69 -1.92 9.41
C THR A 149 4.90 -2.14 10.90
N TYR A 150 5.89 -2.91 11.32
CA TYR A 150 6.24 -3.03 12.73
C TYR A 150 7.75 -3.17 12.92
N HIS A 151 8.16 -2.89 14.15
CA HIS A 151 9.49 -3.18 14.65
C HIS A 151 9.38 -4.31 15.70
N HIS A 152 9.98 -5.46 15.41
CA HIS A 152 10.07 -6.68 16.25
C HIS A 152 8.92 -7.68 16.24
N MET A 153 7.70 -7.33 16.67
CA MET A 153 6.68 -8.34 17.01
C MET A 153 5.55 -8.44 15.99
N GLU A 154 4.69 -7.44 15.95
CA GLU A 154 3.45 -7.50 15.18
C GLU A 154 2.90 -6.10 14.88
N ALA A 155 2.04 -6.02 13.87
CA ALA A 155 1.17 -4.88 13.62
C ALA A 155 -0.26 -5.34 13.30
N THR A 156 -1.22 -4.56 13.79
CA THR A 156 -2.60 -4.60 13.30
C THR A 156 -2.84 -3.40 12.41
N LEU A 157 -3.25 -3.62 11.16
CA LEU A 157 -3.61 -2.57 10.22
C LEU A 157 -5.10 -2.61 9.91
N ASN A 158 -5.75 -1.46 9.94
CA ASN A 158 -7.13 -1.29 9.57
C ASN A 158 -7.20 -0.43 8.31
N LEU A 159 -7.69 -1.00 7.22
CA LEU A 159 -7.97 -0.26 5.99
C LEU A 159 -9.19 0.64 6.22
N ARG A 160 -8.97 1.95 6.08
CA ARG A 160 -9.96 3.00 6.35
C ARG A 160 -10.68 3.44 5.08
N HIS A 161 -9.89 3.71 4.07
CA HIS A 161 -10.35 4.30 2.84
C HIS A 161 -9.58 3.74 1.66
N GLU A 162 -10.29 3.56 0.55
CA GLU A 162 -9.71 3.29 -0.75
C GLU A 162 -10.36 4.22 -1.75
N GLU A 163 -9.53 4.85 -2.57
CA GLU A 163 -9.96 5.67 -3.69
C GLU A 163 -9.28 5.16 -4.96
N ASN A 164 -10.10 4.87 -5.97
CA ASN A 164 -9.64 4.34 -7.25
C ASN A 164 -10.11 5.26 -8.38
N SER A 165 -9.19 6.08 -8.91
CA SER A 165 -9.46 6.97 -10.03
C SER A 165 -8.81 6.44 -11.32
N ALA A 166 -8.97 7.18 -12.42
CA ALA A 166 -8.28 6.90 -13.68
C ALA A 166 -6.76 7.13 -13.56
N GLU A 167 -6.33 8.05 -12.69
CA GLU A 167 -4.95 8.50 -12.58
C GLU A 167 -4.18 7.76 -11.49
N ALA A 168 -4.84 7.42 -10.39
CA ALA A 168 -4.19 6.83 -9.23
C ALA A 168 -5.13 5.92 -8.44
N PHE A 169 -4.52 5.05 -7.65
CA PHE A 169 -5.17 4.35 -6.56
C PHE A 169 -4.53 4.75 -5.24
N THR A 170 -5.33 4.91 -4.19
CA THR A 170 -4.84 5.12 -2.83
C THR A 170 -5.55 4.22 -1.83
N ALA A 171 -4.80 3.75 -0.82
CA ALA A 171 -5.33 3.02 0.33
C ALA A 171 -4.76 3.60 1.63
N SER A 172 -5.64 4.09 2.51
CA SER A 172 -5.29 4.69 3.79
C SER A 172 -5.52 3.72 4.94
N PHE A 173 -4.57 3.66 5.86
CA PHE A 173 -4.52 2.70 6.96
C PHE A 173 -4.33 3.39 8.31
N ASP A 174 -5.04 2.87 9.31
CA ASP A 174 -4.68 3.06 10.72
C ASP A 174 -3.90 1.82 11.18
N GLY A 175 -2.68 2.01 11.65
CA GLY A 175 -1.81 0.96 12.17
C GLY A 175 -1.59 1.07 13.66
N VAL A 176 -1.44 -0.07 14.33
CA VAL A 176 -0.90 -0.17 15.68
C VAL A 176 0.19 -1.22 15.64
N HIS A 177 1.42 -0.86 16.00
CA HIS A 177 2.52 -1.83 16.13
C HIS A 177 2.87 -2.05 17.59
N VAL A 178 3.19 -3.30 17.92
CA VAL A 178 3.49 -3.75 19.29
C VAL A 178 4.98 -4.08 19.37
N TYR A 179 5.63 -3.61 20.43
CA TYR A 179 7.04 -3.92 20.71
C TYR A 179 7.31 -4.05 22.22
N PHE A 180 8.42 -4.70 22.57
CA PHE A 180 8.83 -4.93 23.96
C PHE A 180 10.24 -4.40 24.19
N THR A 181 10.41 -3.57 25.22
CA THR A 181 11.72 -3.14 25.73
C THR A 181 11.93 -3.72 27.13
N ASN A 182 11.05 -3.37 28.06
CA ASN A 182 10.87 -4.00 29.39
C ASN A 182 9.40 -4.36 29.69
N GLU A 183 8.47 -3.73 28.95
CA GLU A 183 7.03 -3.91 29.03
C GLU A 183 6.43 -3.87 27.62
N LYS A 184 5.16 -4.27 27.49
CA LYS A 184 4.42 -4.18 26.22
C LYS A 184 4.17 -2.71 25.89
N ASN A 185 4.64 -2.29 24.72
CA ASN A 185 4.38 -0.97 24.19
C ASN A 185 3.53 -1.09 22.91
N GLU A 186 2.56 -0.19 22.76
CA GLU A 186 1.74 -0.07 21.57
C GLU A 186 1.88 1.36 21.03
N HIS A 187 2.08 1.49 19.72
CA HIS A 187 2.16 2.79 19.09
C HIS A 187 1.29 2.85 17.84
N SER A 188 0.39 3.82 17.81
CA SER A 188 -0.51 4.06 16.69
C SER A 188 0.13 4.97 15.67
N TYR A 189 -0.13 4.71 14.39
CA TYR A 189 0.34 5.53 13.28
C TYR A 189 -0.63 5.41 12.12
N ARG A 190 -0.55 6.34 11.17
CA ARG A 190 -1.33 6.30 9.94
C ARG A 190 -0.43 6.41 8.74
N PHE A 191 -0.85 5.79 7.65
CA PHE A 191 -0.13 5.89 6.40
C PHE A 191 -1.05 5.62 5.22
N LYS A 192 -0.60 6.04 4.04
CA LYS A 192 -1.27 5.84 2.77
C LYS A 192 -0.32 5.20 1.78
N ILE A 193 -0.80 4.16 1.11
CA ILE A 193 -0.15 3.59 -0.08
C ILE A 193 -0.78 4.26 -1.30
N SER A 194 0.04 4.70 -2.24
CA SER A 194 -0.39 5.34 -3.49
C SER A 194 0.25 4.64 -4.69
N ILE A 195 -0.55 4.37 -5.71
CA ILE A 195 -0.13 3.81 -6.99
C ILE A 195 -0.53 4.80 -8.09
N ASP A 196 0.45 5.39 -8.77
CA ASP A 196 0.23 6.20 -9.96
C ASP A 196 0.04 5.27 -11.17
N LYS A 197 -1.14 5.28 -11.79
CA LYS A 197 -1.50 4.33 -12.86
C LYS A 197 -0.87 4.67 -14.21
N LYS A 198 -0.35 5.88 -14.38
CA LYS A 198 0.30 6.31 -15.62
C LYS A 198 1.76 5.85 -15.67
N SER A 199 2.44 5.92 -14.53
CA SER A 199 3.87 5.63 -14.41
C SER A 199 4.17 4.30 -13.71
N GLY A 200 3.17 3.73 -13.04
CA GLY A 200 3.31 2.56 -12.19
C GLY A 200 4.00 2.84 -10.86
N GLU A 201 4.32 4.10 -10.52
CA GLU A 201 5.00 4.45 -9.27
C GLU A 201 4.19 4.01 -8.05
N ILE A 202 4.84 3.25 -7.16
CA ILE A 202 4.33 2.84 -5.87
C ILE A 202 5.03 3.68 -4.81
N SER A 203 4.25 4.30 -3.93
CA SER A 203 4.77 5.09 -2.83
C SER A 203 3.98 4.88 -1.55
N VAL A 204 4.63 5.18 -0.43
CA VAL A 204 4.00 5.20 0.90
C VAL A 204 4.23 6.57 1.54
N ILE A 205 3.22 7.07 2.23
CA ILE A 205 3.26 8.37 2.92
C ILE A 205 2.78 8.15 4.35
N LYS A 206 3.54 8.59 5.35
CA LYS A 206 3.08 8.60 6.75
C LYS A 206 2.21 9.83 7.00
N GLU A 207 1.09 9.65 7.70
CA GLU A 207 0.06 10.68 7.93
C GLU A 207 -0.08 11.11 9.39
#